data_AF-A0AA36MQF9-F1
#
_entry.id   AF-A0AA36MQF9-F1
#
_cell.length_a   1.000
_cell.length_b   1.000
_cell.length_c   1.000
_cell.angle_alpha   90.00
_cell.angle_beta   90.00
_cell.angle_gamma   90.00
#
_symmetry.space_group_name_H-M   'P 1'
#
loop_
_entity.id
_entity.type
_entity.pdbx_description
1 polymer ?
#
loop_
_entity_poly.entity_id
_entity_poly.type
_entity_poly.pdbx_seq_one_letter_code
_entity_poly.pdbx_strand_id
1 'polypeptide(L)'
;MWTPPLPFTPELKTQLEDSGIKLDQKSIEFFALFCGGHRGIFIAAMHWVKSMQNGEGWEFDRTVELVRCSYGNGDWTTGTEILAFVRQSRAVRINGRFNALEQIPREFAELLCKGATSIAKADVRRELTINGFVLPKHDRGIEGEFQKLDWNNAHMTYQVANPLLASYYRFVLAKECGLEVQLEPSNPQHCADLLLRALPYAFFAEVVCFSLSRKLLPHEVQYNQCFQAIWKKLNYRALEFHSSCTGEGKPDCAVQIEKETFVLEGVMHVRGQGQINQHLQRFNNMVNYKNAKHQGLYIIGNDSDKMLKTLKNTKAGKVQLIGLVPNIAHTAYTVHVKSEGIEGINTCNVDCDLVARRLVLKDDGKPELHSVQSLKSINLSPKAETSPLHLLCTALFCQPAKTEMVWVRELKEENGEYKLVGNALPTEPVPKNIGFLKEVIKEKAQLQPPAHTLTVYHLTEGTWEEEKKMSAALRPSTEETPYGYLVP
;
A
#
# COMPACT_ATOMS: atom_id res chain seq x y z
N MET A 1 -9.00 -6.00 -9.78
CA MET A 1 -8.84 -5.33 -8.47
C MET A 1 -9.34 -3.92 -8.61
N TRP A 2 -10.10 -3.44 -7.63
CA TRP A 2 -10.64 -2.08 -7.60
C TRP A 2 -9.95 -1.28 -6.49
N THR A 3 -9.28 -0.19 -6.86
CA THR A 3 -8.63 0.73 -5.93
C THR A 3 -9.10 2.15 -6.26
N PRO A 4 -10.35 2.50 -5.92
CA PRO A 4 -10.87 3.82 -6.25
C PRO A 4 -10.00 4.87 -5.55
N PRO A 5 -9.48 5.87 -6.26
CA PRO A 5 -8.81 6.98 -5.61
C PRO A 5 -9.81 7.65 -4.65
N LEU A 6 -9.32 8.24 -3.57
CA LEU A 6 -10.11 9.15 -2.75
C LEU A 6 -9.89 10.58 -3.27
N PRO A 7 -10.75 11.10 -4.17
CA PRO A 7 -10.62 12.45 -4.64
C PRO A 7 -10.96 13.41 -3.49
N PHE A 8 -10.05 14.33 -3.17
CA PHE A 8 -10.28 15.39 -2.20
C PHE A 8 -10.93 16.59 -2.89
N THR A 9 -12.15 16.39 -3.41
CA THR A 9 -12.88 17.43 -4.15
C THR A 9 -13.70 18.34 -3.22
N PRO A 10 -14.18 19.51 -3.70
CA PRO A 10 -15.10 20.35 -2.93
C PRO A 10 -16.35 19.60 -2.46
N GLU A 11 -16.84 18.60 -3.22
CA GLU A 11 -17.98 17.78 -2.82
C GLU A 11 -17.69 16.95 -1.57
N LEU A 12 -16.47 16.41 -1.44
CA LEU A 12 -16.06 15.70 -0.22
C LEU A 12 -16.09 16.63 0.99
N LYS A 13 -15.68 17.90 0.82
CA LYS A 13 -15.76 18.89 1.89
C LYS A 13 -17.20 19.09 2.36
N THR A 14 -18.14 19.28 1.44
CA THR A 14 -19.58 19.41 1.77
C THR A 14 -20.10 18.17 2.49
N GLN A 15 -19.77 16.96 2.02
CA GLN A 15 -20.18 15.71 2.68
C GLN A 15 -19.64 15.58 4.12
N LEU A 16 -18.42 16.06 4.37
CA LEU A 16 -17.84 16.09 5.70
C LEU A 16 -18.54 17.11 6.60
N GLU A 17 -18.83 18.30 6.09
CA GLU A 17 -19.56 19.35 6.82
C GLU A 17 -20.96 18.88 7.22
N ASP A 18 -21.70 18.24 6.30
CA ASP A 18 -23.01 17.62 6.57
C ASP A 18 -22.92 16.51 7.63
N SER A 19 -21.77 15.86 7.72
CA SER A 19 -21.47 14.84 8.74
C SER A 19 -21.00 15.43 10.08
N GLY A 20 -20.94 16.76 10.20
CA GLY A 20 -20.48 17.48 11.39
C GLY A 20 -18.97 17.59 11.53
N ILE A 21 -18.22 17.43 10.43
CA ILE A 21 -16.76 17.54 10.37
C ILE A 21 -16.39 18.78 9.57
N LYS A 22 -15.71 19.73 10.21
CA LYS A 22 -15.40 21.05 9.63
C LYS A 22 -13.91 21.17 9.37
N LEU A 23 -13.47 20.80 8.17
CA LEU A 23 -12.06 20.87 7.77
C LEU A 23 -11.91 21.82 6.56
N ASP A 24 -10.80 22.57 6.52
CA ASP A 24 -10.41 23.26 5.29
C ASP A 24 -9.94 22.27 4.21
N GLN A 25 -9.85 22.74 2.96
CA GLN A 25 -9.53 21.87 1.83
C GLN A 25 -8.14 21.21 1.95
N LYS A 26 -7.15 21.93 2.50
CA LYS A 26 -5.79 21.41 2.68
C LYS A 26 -5.74 20.34 3.77
N SER A 27 -6.54 20.47 4.82
CA SER A 27 -6.68 19.45 5.86
C SER A 27 -7.29 18.17 5.29
N ILE A 28 -8.28 18.28 4.40
CA ILE A 28 -8.87 17.13 3.71
C ILE A 28 -7.83 16.43 2.83
N GLU A 29 -7.08 17.19 2.02
CA GLU A 29 -5.98 16.67 1.21
C GLU A 29 -4.93 15.98 2.07
N PHE A 30 -4.55 16.60 3.19
CA PHE A 30 -3.65 16.02 4.18
C PHE A 30 -4.15 14.68 4.72
N PHE A 31 -5.41 14.60 5.17
CA PHE A 31 -5.94 13.33 5.67
C PHE A 31 -6.06 12.27 4.58
N ALA A 32 -6.42 12.66 3.35
CA ALA A 32 -6.48 11.72 2.23
C ALA A 32 -5.09 11.09 1.98
N LEU A 33 -4.03 11.89 1.95
CA LEU A 33 -2.65 11.44 1.74
C LEU A 33 -2.06 10.72 2.97
N PHE A 34 -2.39 11.18 4.18
CA PHE A 34 -2.04 10.53 5.44
C PHE A 34 -2.61 9.11 5.49
N CYS A 35 -3.84 8.94 5.01
CA CYS A 35 -4.52 7.65 4.92
C CYS A 35 -4.11 6.80 3.71
N GLY A 36 -3.06 7.18 2.97
CA GLY A 36 -2.60 6.47 1.77
C GLY A 36 -3.64 6.40 0.65
N GLY A 37 -4.57 7.38 0.59
CA GLY A 37 -5.69 7.37 -0.35
C GLY A 37 -6.78 6.34 -0.04
N HIS A 38 -6.70 5.62 1.08
CA HIS A 38 -7.62 4.53 1.39
C HIS A 38 -8.89 5.04 2.11
N ARG A 39 -10.03 4.98 1.44
CA ARG A 39 -11.33 5.48 1.97
C ARG A 39 -11.71 4.95 3.34
N GLY A 40 -11.55 3.65 3.59
CA GLY A 40 -11.88 3.06 4.90
C GLY A 40 -11.00 3.57 6.04
N ILE A 41 -9.73 3.88 5.77
CA ILE A 41 -8.79 4.46 6.74
C ILE A 41 -9.17 5.93 6.97
N PHE A 42 -9.48 6.65 5.89
CA PHE A 42 -9.95 8.03 5.95
C PHE A 42 -11.22 8.18 6.79
N ILE A 43 -12.23 7.34 6.60
CA ILE A 43 -13.45 7.35 7.42
C ILE A 43 -13.12 7.13 8.91
N ALA A 44 -12.23 6.20 9.22
CA ALA A 44 -11.78 5.97 10.59
C ALA A 44 -11.07 7.21 11.19
N ALA A 45 -10.21 7.87 10.41
CA ALA A 45 -9.59 9.14 10.82
C ALA A 45 -10.62 10.26 11.01
N MET A 46 -11.65 10.32 10.17
CA MET A 46 -12.74 11.31 10.27
C MET A 46 -13.59 11.11 11.53
N HIS A 47 -13.77 9.88 12.01
CA HIS A 47 -14.38 9.63 13.33
C HIS A 47 -13.54 10.21 14.46
N TRP A 48 -12.20 10.12 14.38
CA TRP A 48 -11.32 10.77 15.34
C TRP A 48 -11.46 12.30 15.28
N VAL A 49 -11.41 12.90 14.08
CA VAL A 49 -11.60 14.35 13.89
C VAL A 49 -12.92 14.79 14.51
N LYS A 50 -14.03 14.11 14.22
CA LYS A 50 -15.35 14.43 14.78
C LYS A 50 -15.36 14.37 16.31
N SER A 51 -14.69 13.38 16.90
CA SER A 51 -14.59 13.24 18.37
C SER A 51 -13.77 14.35 19.03
N MET A 52 -12.81 14.92 18.30
CA MET A 52 -11.91 15.96 18.80
C MET A 52 -12.41 17.38 18.51
N GLN A 53 -13.22 17.58 17.46
CA GLN A 53 -13.66 18.92 17.03
C GLN A 53 -14.63 19.59 18.00
N ASN A 54 -15.47 18.84 18.71
CA ASN A 54 -16.51 19.42 19.59
C ASN A 54 -17.30 20.58 18.94
N GLY A 55 -17.45 20.58 17.61
CA GLY A 55 -18.11 21.62 16.82
C GLY A 55 -17.22 22.73 16.24
N GLU A 56 -15.95 22.81 16.66
CA GLU A 56 -14.93 23.74 16.14
C GLU A 56 -14.33 23.24 14.82
N GLY A 57 -14.15 24.15 13.86
CA GLY A 57 -13.47 23.85 12.59
C GLY A 57 -11.96 23.86 12.73
N TRP A 58 -11.27 23.05 11.93
CA TRP A 58 -9.80 23.05 11.88
C TRP A 58 -9.29 23.60 10.56
N GLU A 59 -8.42 24.59 10.67
CA GLU A 59 -7.53 25.01 9.60
C GLU A 59 -6.31 24.09 9.54
N PHE A 60 -5.61 24.09 8.41
CA PHE A 60 -4.50 23.18 8.15
C PHE A 60 -3.43 23.14 9.25
N ASP A 61 -2.95 24.30 9.74
CA ASP A 61 -1.91 24.33 10.77
C ASP A 61 -2.38 23.64 12.06
N ARG A 62 -3.64 23.86 12.43
CA ARG A 62 -4.27 23.20 13.60
C ARG A 62 -4.44 21.70 13.37
N THR A 63 -4.85 21.29 12.16
CA THR A 63 -4.95 19.88 11.78
C THR A 63 -3.61 19.17 11.94
N VAL A 64 -2.53 19.72 11.40
CA VAL A 64 -1.18 19.14 11.51
C VAL A 64 -0.76 19.06 12.97
N GLU A 65 -0.93 20.13 13.74
CA GLU A 65 -0.58 20.16 15.17
C GLU A 65 -1.30 19.04 15.93
N LEU A 66 -2.63 18.94 15.79
CA LEU A 66 -3.43 17.94 16.49
C LEU A 66 -3.07 16.52 16.08
N VAL A 67 -2.87 16.27 14.79
CA VAL A 67 -2.45 14.95 14.30
C VAL A 67 -1.08 14.60 14.86
N ARG A 68 -0.13 15.55 14.89
CA ARG A 68 1.20 15.33 15.44
C ARG A 68 1.17 15.05 16.94
N CYS A 69 0.40 15.82 17.71
CA CYS A 69 0.19 15.62 19.14
C CYS A 69 -0.44 14.25 19.41
N SER A 70 -1.41 13.85 18.59
CA SER A 70 -2.08 12.55 18.72
C SER A 70 -1.24 11.37 18.27
N TYR A 71 -0.12 11.59 17.57
CA TYR A 71 0.76 10.49 17.15
C TYR A 71 1.60 9.97 18.33
N GLY A 72 1.72 10.74 19.42
CA GLY A 72 2.47 10.35 20.62
C GLY A 72 3.88 9.85 20.29
N ASN A 73 4.19 8.65 20.80
CA ASN A 73 5.41 7.88 20.51
C ASN A 73 5.23 6.86 19.36
N GLY A 74 4.17 6.99 18.56
CA GLY A 74 3.80 6.00 17.53
C GLY A 74 3.16 4.74 18.11
N ASP A 75 2.51 4.84 19.28
CA ASP A 75 1.87 3.70 19.92
C ASP A 75 0.48 3.45 19.33
N TRP A 76 0.35 2.32 18.62
CA TRP A 76 -0.93 1.90 18.04
C TRP A 76 -1.94 1.37 19.07
N THR A 77 -1.61 1.36 20.37
CA THR A 77 -2.44 0.80 21.43
C THR A 77 -3.23 1.84 22.24
N THR A 78 -2.84 3.11 22.21
CA THR A 78 -3.42 4.20 23.02
C THR A 78 -4.77 4.68 22.49
N GLY A 79 -5.86 4.43 23.23
CA GLY A 79 -7.24 4.53 22.73
C GLY A 79 -7.73 5.90 22.23
N THR A 80 -7.17 7.02 22.70
CA THR A 80 -7.64 8.38 22.36
C THR A 80 -6.90 9.01 21.18
N GLU A 81 -5.85 8.35 20.69
CA GLU A 81 -4.97 8.84 19.63
C GLU A 81 -5.49 8.48 18.23
N ILE A 82 -5.11 9.24 17.20
CA ILE A 82 -5.56 9.01 15.82
C ILE A 82 -5.26 7.58 15.34
N LEU A 83 -4.10 7.03 15.74
CA LEU A 83 -3.69 5.67 15.38
C LEU A 83 -4.66 4.61 15.93
N ALA A 84 -5.26 4.84 17.10
CA ALA A 84 -6.23 3.93 17.68
C ALA A 84 -7.61 3.98 17.04
N PHE A 85 -7.95 5.07 16.36
CA PHE A 85 -9.13 5.11 15.48
C PHE A 85 -8.81 4.46 14.14
N VAL A 86 -7.69 4.83 13.53
CA VAL A 86 -7.27 4.33 12.22
C VAL A 86 -7.07 2.80 12.23
N ARG A 87 -6.53 2.22 13.30
CA ARG A 87 -6.40 0.76 13.45
C ARG A 87 -7.74 0.00 13.42
N GLN A 88 -8.87 0.67 13.68
CA GLN A 88 -10.19 0.02 13.64
C GLN A 88 -10.62 -0.29 12.20
N SER A 89 -10.00 0.38 11.21
CA SER A 89 -10.19 0.06 9.80
C SER A 89 -9.60 -1.32 9.48
N ARG A 90 -10.39 -2.17 8.81
CA ARG A 90 -9.95 -3.48 8.32
C ARG A 90 -8.77 -3.38 7.34
N ALA A 91 -8.56 -2.21 6.74
CA ALA A 91 -7.44 -1.93 5.85
C ALA A 91 -6.12 -1.63 6.58
N VAL A 92 -6.13 -1.55 7.91
CA VAL A 92 -4.94 -1.45 8.75
C VAL A 92 -4.81 -2.71 9.60
N ARG A 93 -5.85 -3.03 10.38
CA ARG A 93 -5.93 -4.27 11.15
C ARG A 93 -6.84 -5.26 10.44
N ILE A 94 -6.23 -6.18 9.72
CA ILE A 94 -6.96 -7.27 9.06
C ILE A 94 -7.61 -8.15 10.11
N ASN A 95 -8.83 -8.60 9.83
CA ASN A 95 -9.64 -9.41 10.73
C ASN A 95 -10.06 -10.73 10.07
N GLY A 96 -11.00 -11.44 10.68
CA GLY A 96 -11.36 -12.80 10.27
C GLY A 96 -10.37 -13.83 10.81
N ARG A 97 -9.89 -14.74 9.98
CA ARG A 97 -8.94 -15.81 10.38
C ARG A 97 -7.51 -15.34 10.68
N PHE A 98 -7.24 -14.04 10.52
CA PHE A 98 -5.97 -13.39 10.81
C PHE A 98 -6.14 -12.38 11.96
N ASN A 99 -7.14 -12.58 12.81
CA ASN A 99 -7.45 -11.67 13.92
C ASN A 99 -6.40 -11.75 15.04
N ALA A 100 -5.73 -12.88 15.17
CA ALA A 100 -4.63 -13.12 16.10
C ALA A 100 -3.27 -12.91 15.42
N LEU A 101 -2.31 -12.33 16.14
CA LEU A 101 -1.00 -11.95 15.57
C LEU A 101 -0.18 -13.18 15.17
N GLU A 102 -0.37 -14.31 15.86
CA GLU A 102 0.31 -15.57 15.57
C GLU A 102 -0.20 -16.23 14.29
N GLN A 103 -1.37 -15.83 13.80
CA GLN A 103 -1.96 -16.31 12.56
C GLN A 103 -1.48 -15.53 11.33
N ILE A 104 -0.74 -14.43 11.53
CA ILE A 104 -0.23 -13.61 10.43
C ILE A 104 0.76 -14.45 9.59
N PRO A 105 0.55 -14.56 8.26
CA PRO A 105 1.43 -15.37 7.42
C PRO A 105 2.88 -14.84 7.40
N ARG A 106 3.84 -15.76 7.42
CA ARG A 106 5.27 -15.41 7.38
C ARG A 106 5.62 -14.67 6.09
N GLU A 107 5.03 -15.03 4.97
CA GLU A 107 5.22 -14.38 3.67
C GLU A 107 4.81 -12.90 3.70
N PHE A 108 3.80 -12.55 4.50
CA PHE A 108 3.46 -11.15 4.74
C PHE A 108 4.51 -10.45 5.60
N ALA A 109 5.02 -11.08 6.67
CA ALA A 109 6.11 -10.51 7.46
C ALA A 109 7.40 -10.33 6.64
N GLU A 110 7.67 -11.23 5.70
CA GLU A 110 8.79 -11.11 4.74
C GLU A 110 8.61 -9.90 3.82
N LEU A 111 7.43 -9.70 3.23
CA LEU A 111 7.11 -8.50 2.42
C LEU A 111 7.16 -7.22 3.25
N LEU A 112 6.67 -7.26 4.49
CA LEU A 112 6.70 -6.15 5.42
C LEU A 112 8.14 -5.69 5.72
N CYS A 113 9.06 -6.63 5.79
CA CYS A 113 10.48 -6.37 6.03
C CYS A 113 11.22 -5.98 4.75
N LYS A 114 11.04 -6.76 3.68
CA LYS A 114 11.80 -6.65 2.43
C LYS A 114 11.24 -5.61 1.47
N GLY A 115 10.00 -5.17 1.65
CA GLY A 115 9.29 -4.35 0.67
C GLY A 115 8.85 -5.17 -0.54
N ALA A 116 8.54 -4.48 -1.63
CA ALA A 116 7.90 -5.09 -2.79
C ALA A 116 8.74 -6.24 -3.40
N THR A 117 8.15 -7.43 -3.49
CA THR A 117 8.81 -8.61 -4.08
C THR A 117 7.79 -9.61 -4.63
N SER A 118 8.24 -10.61 -5.38
CA SER A 118 7.37 -11.70 -5.82
C SER A 118 7.10 -12.67 -4.67
N ILE A 119 5.89 -13.21 -4.63
CA ILE A 119 5.48 -14.25 -3.69
C ILE A 119 5.43 -15.54 -4.49
N ALA A 120 6.12 -16.60 -4.06
CA ALA A 120 6.32 -17.80 -4.87
C ALA A 120 5.02 -18.60 -5.11
N LYS A 121 4.19 -18.79 -4.08
CA LYS A 121 2.99 -19.65 -4.12
C LYS A 121 1.75 -18.87 -4.58
N ALA A 122 1.03 -19.39 -5.57
CA ALA A 122 -0.19 -18.77 -6.12
C ALA A 122 -1.31 -18.62 -5.08
N ASP A 123 -1.54 -19.66 -4.27
CA ASP A 123 -2.57 -19.62 -3.24
C ASP A 123 -2.25 -18.58 -2.18
N VAL A 124 -1.00 -18.47 -1.73
CA VAL A 124 -0.57 -17.43 -0.78
C VAL A 124 -0.72 -16.03 -1.35
N ARG A 125 -0.37 -15.82 -2.64
CA ARG A 125 -0.64 -14.55 -3.34
C ARG A 125 -2.13 -14.19 -3.22
N ARG A 126 -3.00 -15.11 -3.66
CA ARG A 126 -4.46 -14.93 -3.68
C ARG A 126 -4.98 -14.65 -2.27
N GLU A 127 -4.50 -15.41 -1.31
CA GLU A 127 -4.88 -15.35 0.08
C GLU A 127 -4.59 -13.98 0.70
N LEU A 128 -3.34 -13.52 0.59
CA LEU A 128 -2.89 -12.28 1.19
C LEU A 128 -3.59 -11.07 0.56
N THR A 129 -3.83 -11.08 -0.74
CA THR A 129 -4.53 -9.96 -1.37
C THR A 129 -6.03 -9.93 -1.14
N ILE A 130 -6.73 -11.08 -1.17
CA ILE A 130 -8.17 -11.10 -0.86
C ILE A 130 -8.41 -10.57 0.56
N ASN A 131 -7.50 -10.86 1.49
CA ASN A 131 -7.57 -10.39 2.87
C ASN A 131 -7.00 -8.97 3.06
N GLY A 132 -6.49 -8.33 2.00
CA GLY A 132 -6.06 -6.93 2.03
C GLY A 132 -4.66 -6.68 2.60
N PHE A 133 -3.83 -7.71 2.79
CA PHE A 133 -2.44 -7.53 3.24
C PHE A 133 -1.57 -6.86 2.18
N VAL A 134 -1.73 -7.32 0.94
CA VAL A 134 -0.82 -6.97 -0.17
C VAL A 134 -1.58 -6.68 -1.45
N LEU A 135 -1.04 -5.78 -2.25
CA LEU A 135 -1.55 -5.43 -3.57
C LEU A 135 -0.43 -5.68 -4.61
N PRO A 136 -0.78 -6.08 -5.85
CA PRO A 136 0.18 -6.10 -6.95
C PRO A 136 0.78 -4.70 -7.13
N LYS A 137 2.09 -4.65 -7.32
CA LYS A 137 2.80 -3.43 -7.67
C LYS A 137 2.78 -3.31 -9.19
N HIS A 138 2.09 -2.28 -9.67
CA HIS A 138 2.05 -1.95 -11.08
C HIS A 138 3.11 -0.92 -11.41
N ASP A 139 3.73 -1.06 -12.58
CA ASP A 139 4.61 -0.02 -13.13
C ASP A 139 3.78 1.23 -13.41
N ARG A 140 4.34 2.40 -13.09
CA ARG A 140 3.66 3.67 -13.30
C ARG A 140 3.37 3.86 -14.79
N GLY A 141 2.10 4.07 -15.12
CA GLY A 141 1.61 4.24 -16.49
C GLY A 141 0.49 3.28 -16.88
N ILE A 142 0.22 2.23 -16.09
CA ILE A 142 -0.99 1.42 -16.25
C ILE A 142 -2.14 2.16 -15.56
N GLU A 143 -2.74 3.10 -16.30
CA GLU A 143 -3.94 3.80 -15.88
C GLU A 143 -5.16 2.89 -16.04
N GLY A 144 -5.87 2.65 -14.94
CA GLY A 144 -7.11 1.88 -14.94
C GLY A 144 -7.57 1.60 -13.52
N GLU A 145 -8.77 2.09 -13.18
CA GLU A 145 -9.47 1.80 -11.92
C GLU A 145 -9.71 0.29 -11.70
N PHE A 146 -9.77 -0.46 -12.81
CA PHE A 146 -9.94 -1.91 -12.83
C PHE A 146 -8.79 -2.56 -13.57
N GLN A 147 -8.01 -3.36 -12.84
CA GLN A 147 -6.96 -4.18 -13.44
C GLN A 147 -7.26 -5.66 -13.23
N LYS A 148 -7.22 -6.44 -14.33
CA LYS A 148 -7.31 -7.90 -14.25
C LYS A 148 -6.02 -8.40 -13.60
N LEU A 149 -6.17 -9.09 -12.48
CA LEU A 149 -5.04 -9.69 -11.77
C LEU A 149 -4.97 -11.17 -12.11
N ASP A 150 -3.82 -11.60 -12.62
CA ASP A 150 -3.51 -13.01 -12.81
C ASP A 150 -2.67 -13.53 -11.63
N TRP A 151 -3.30 -14.36 -10.80
CA TRP A 151 -2.68 -15.01 -9.66
C TRP A 151 -1.61 -16.04 -10.05
N ASN A 152 -1.62 -16.51 -11.29
CA ASN A 152 -0.66 -17.50 -11.79
C ASN A 152 0.64 -16.86 -12.26
N ASN A 153 0.68 -15.54 -12.45
CA ASN A 153 1.90 -14.83 -12.80
C ASN A 153 2.87 -14.79 -11.61
N ALA A 154 3.85 -15.71 -11.60
CA ALA A 154 4.88 -15.80 -10.57
C ALA A 154 5.87 -14.62 -10.57
N HIS A 155 5.93 -13.84 -11.65
CA HIS A 155 6.80 -12.67 -11.76
C HIS A 155 6.12 -11.38 -11.25
N MET A 156 4.82 -11.41 -10.97
CA MET A 156 4.11 -10.28 -10.40
C MET A 156 4.70 -9.94 -9.03
N THR A 157 5.12 -8.68 -8.87
CA THR A 157 5.58 -8.18 -7.58
C THR A 157 4.39 -7.68 -6.77
N TYR A 158 4.43 -7.91 -5.46
CA TYR A 158 3.42 -7.49 -4.51
C TYR A 158 4.06 -6.57 -3.49
N GLN A 159 3.29 -5.62 -2.97
CA GLN A 159 3.69 -4.71 -1.91
C GLN A 159 2.62 -4.67 -0.83
N VAL A 160 3.00 -4.24 0.37
CA VAL A 160 2.05 -4.00 1.46
C VAL A 160 0.97 -3.03 1.00
N ALA A 161 -0.29 -3.32 1.29
CA ALA A 161 -1.42 -2.61 0.68
C ALA A 161 -1.42 -1.10 0.94
N ASN A 162 -0.92 -0.66 2.10
CA ASN A 162 -0.73 0.76 2.40
C ASN A 162 0.33 0.97 3.51
N PRO A 163 0.95 2.17 3.60
CA PRO A 163 1.98 2.46 4.60
C PRO A 163 1.51 2.39 6.06
N LEU A 164 0.24 2.68 6.35
CA LEU A 164 -0.29 2.62 7.71
C LEU A 164 -0.44 1.17 8.19
N LEU A 165 -0.85 0.25 7.31
CA LEU A 165 -0.83 -1.19 7.58
C LEU A 165 0.60 -1.67 7.84
N ALA A 166 1.58 -1.19 7.05
CA ALA A 166 2.99 -1.52 7.27
C ALA A 166 3.47 -1.04 8.64
N SER A 167 3.18 0.22 9.00
CA SER A 167 3.55 0.81 10.30
C SER A 167 2.88 0.08 11.47
N TYR A 168 1.58 -0.20 11.38
CA TYR A 168 0.84 -0.96 12.39
C TYR A 168 1.44 -2.34 12.63
N TYR A 169 1.60 -3.16 11.57
CA TYR A 169 2.11 -4.52 11.72
C TYR A 169 3.57 -4.56 12.15
N ARG A 170 4.41 -3.61 11.71
CA ARG A 170 5.79 -3.51 12.23
C ARG A 170 5.79 -3.24 13.73
N PHE A 171 4.93 -2.34 14.20
CA PHE A 171 4.82 -2.05 15.62
C PHE A 171 4.33 -3.26 16.42
N VAL A 172 3.17 -3.83 16.07
CA VAL A 172 2.57 -4.91 16.88
C VAL A 172 3.35 -6.22 16.80
N LEU A 173 3.92 -6.57 15.63
CA LEU A 173 4.72 -7.79 15.51
C LEU A 173 6.10 -7.65 16.18
N ALA A 174 6.69 -6.46 16.19
CA ALA A 174 7.92 -6.22 16.96
C ALA A 174 7.65 -6.35 18.46
N LYS A 175 6.55 -5.75 18.93
CA LYS A 175 6.18 -5.74 20.35
C LYS A 175 5.75 -7.13 20.87
N GLU A 176 4.90 -7.83 20.13
CA GLU A 176 4.22 -9.04 20.61
C GLU A 176 4.82 -10.34 20.04
N CYS A 177 5.44 -10.28 18.85
CA CYS A 177 5.96 -11.46 18.15
C CYS A 177 7.49 -11.43 17.95
N GLY A 178 8.21 -10.45 18.52
CA GLY A 178 9.66 -10.35 18.39
C GLY A 178 10.15 -10.23 16.94
N LEU A 179 9.43 -9.48 16.10
CA LEU A 179 9.87 -9.17 14.74
C LEU A 179 11.23 -8.45 14.77
N GLU A 180 12.24 -9.08 14.19
CA GLU A 180 13.56 -8.50 13.96
C GLU A 180 13.83 -8.33 12.46
N VAL A 181 14.35 -7.16 12.10
CA VAL A 181 14.78 -6.81 10.74
C VAL A 181 16.30 -6.80 10.71
N GLN A 182 16.89 -7.38 9.67
CA GLN A 182 18.32 -7.25 9.39
C GLN A 182 18.54 -6.35 8.18
N LEU A 183 19.62 -5.57 8.21
CA LEU A 183 20.13 -4.86 7.06
C LEU A 183 21.05 -5.78 6.27
N GLU A 184 20.83 -5.86 4.96
CA GLU A 184 21.69 -6.60 4.05
C GLU A 184 23.07 -5.92 3.96
N PRO A 185 24.17 -6.69 3.86
CA PRO A 185 25.52 -6.17 3.83
C PRO A 185 25.78 -5.42 2.52
N SER A 186 25.41 -4.15 2.48
CA SER A 186 25.71 -3.24 1.39
C SER A 186 25.97 -1.85 1.93
N ASN A 187 27.15 -1.31 1.65
CA ASN A 187 27.47 0.06 2.01
C ASN A 187 26.84 1.01 0.99
N PRO A 188 26.34 2.19 1.44
CA PRO A 188 25.85 3.19 0.52
C PRO A 188 26.98 3.66 -0.40
N GLN A 189 26.68 3.86 -1.68
CA GLN A 189 27.69 4.23 -2.68
C GLN A 189 27.90 5.74 -2.79
N HIS A 190 26.93 6.53 -2.32
CA HIS A 190 26.96 8.00 -2.34
C HIS A 190 25.92 8.56 -1.37
N CYS A 191 25.90 9.88 -1.16
CA CYS A 191 25.03 10.54 -0.18
C CYS A 191 23.52 10.32 -0.42
N ALA A 192 23.07 10.25 -1.68
CA ALA A 192 21.67 9.96 -2.02
C ALA A 192 21.27 8.52 -1.67
N ASP A 193 22.17 7.55 -1.85
CA ASP A 193 21.95 6.16 -1.43
C ASP A 193 21.84 6.09 0.10
N LEU A 194 22.77 6.72 0.82
CA LEU A 194 22.69 6.84 2.29
C LEU A 194 21.35 7.46 2.76
N LEU A 195 20.88 8.49 2.05
CA LEU A 195 19.62 9.14 2.38
C LEU A 195 18.41 8.25 2.08
N LEU A 196 18.40 7.48 0.99
CA LEU A 196 17.30 6.56 0.66
C LEU A 196 17.19 5.35 1.58
N ARG A 197 18.23 5.10 2.39
CA ARG A 197 18.14 4.15 3.50
C ARG A 197 17.37 4.70 4.69
N ALA A 198 17.39 6.02 4.90
CA ALA A 198 16.68 6.69 5.98
C ALA A 198 15.29 7.20 5.57
N LEU A 199 15.12 7.73 4.36
CA LEU A 199 13.90 8.40 3.90
C LEU A 199 12.61 7.57 4.09
N PRO A 200 12.60 6.23 3.89
CA PRO A 200 11.43 5.40 4.15
C PRO A 200 10.94 5.38 5.60
N TYR A 201 11.81 5.81 6.54
CA TYR A 201 11.51 5.97 7.97
C TYR A 201 11.20 7.42 8.35
N ALA A 202 11.36 8.38 7.43
CA ALA A 202 11.11 9.80 7.68
C ALA A 202 9.61 10.14 7.50
N PHE A 203 8.73 9.37 8.13
CA PHE A 203 7.29 9.62 8.08
C PHE A 203 6.90 10.85 8.92
N PHE A 204 5.68 11.33 8.73
CA PHE A 204 5.12 12.54 9.38
C PHE A 204 5.58 12.79 10.81
N ALA A 205 5.39 11.84 11.72
CA ALA A 205 5.68 12.06 13.14
C ALA A 205 7.18 12.13 13.47
N GLU A 206 8.05 11.58 12.63
CA GLU A 206 9.51 11.64 12.83
C GLU A 206 10.09 12.97 12.33
N VAL A 207 9.47 13.60 11.32
CA VAL A 207 9.99 14.85 10.72
C VAL A 207 9.26 16.09 11.23
N VAL A 208 7.94 16.02 11.43
CA VAL A 208 7.13 17.17 11.83
C VAL A 208 7.17 17.34 13.35
N CYS A 209 7.60 18.50 13.85
CA CYS A 209 7.47 18.91 15.25
C CYS A 209 6.40 20.00 15.40
N PHE A 210 6.15 20.46 16.63
CA PHE A 210 5.10 21.43 17.01
C PHE A 210 5.08 22.78 16.26
N SER A 211 6.09 23.08 15.44
CA SER A 211 6.11 24.27 14.59
C SER A 211 6.36 23.89 13.13
N LEU A 212 5.31 23.96 12.30
CA LEU A 212 5.53 24.10 10.87
C LEU A 212 6.01 25.53 10.57
N SER A 213 6.92 25.67 9.62
CA SER A 213 7.20 26.99 9.08
C SER A 213 5.94 27.51 8.36
N ARG A 214 5.83 28.84 8.15
CA ARG A 214 4.77 29.48 7.34
C ARG A 214 4.58 28.89 5.92
N LYS A 215 5.46 27.98 5.49
CA LYS A 215 5.52 27.37 4.16
C LYS A 215 5.13 25.89 4.15
N LEU A 216 4.46 25.41 5.20
CA LEU A 216 3.85 24.07 5.29
C LEU A 216 4.88 22.91 5.24
N LEU A 217 6.15 23.23 5.51
CA LEU A 217 7.22 22.24 5.62
C LEU A 217 7.96 22.42 6.95
N PRO A 218 8.41 21.31 7.57
CA PRO A 218 9.40 21.34 8.62
C PRO A 218 10.67 22.07 8.18
N HIS A 219 11.32 22.74 9.11
CA HIS A 219 12.61 23.37 8.90
C HIS A 219 13.71 22.32 8.67
N GLU A 220 14.79 22.67 7.96
CA GLU A 220 15.89 21.75 7.63
C GLU A 220 16.43 21.01 8.87
N VAL A 221 16.59 21.72 10.00
CA VAL A 221 17.03 21.16 11.29
C VAL A 221 16.22 19.92 11.73
N GLN A 222 14.91 19.89 11.48
CA GLN A 222 14.06 18.75 11.84
C GLN A 222 14.36 17.52 10.97
N TYR A 223 14.62 17.73 9.66
CA TYR A 223 15.10 16.66 8.79
C TYR A 223 16.47 16.15 9.23
N ASN A 224 17.39 17.05 9.58
CA ASN A 224 18.73 16.69 10.03
C ASN A 224 18.66 15.78 11.27
N GLN A 225 17.86 16.16 12.26
CA GLN A 225 17.62 15.37 13.48
C GLN A 225 16.97 14.02 13.18
N CYS A 226 15.95 14.01 12.32
CA CYS A 226 15.26 12.79 11.88
C CYS A 226 16.23 11.81 11.21
N PHE A 227 17.00 12.26 10.21
CA PHE A 227 17.95 11.39 9.50
C PHE A 227 19.04 10.85 10.41
N GLN A 228 19.61 11.67 11.30
CA GLN A 228 20.59 11.19 12.29
C GLN A 228 20.01 10.13 13.23
N ALA A 229 18.79 10.34 13.73
CA ALA A 229 18.11 9.38 14.59
C ALA A 229 17.85 8.05 13.87
N ILE A 230 17.40 8.11 12.61
CA ILE A 230 17.16 6.92 11.78
C ILE A 230 18.48 6.20 11.49
N TRP A 231 19.53 6.88 11.05
CA TRP A 231 20.81 6.23 10.78
C TRP A 231 21.40 5.56 12.02
N LYS A 232 21.23 6.16 13.20
CA LYS A 232 21.59 5.53 14.48
C LYS A 232 20.78 4.25 14.73
N LYS A 233 19.46 4.27 14.51
CA LYS A 233 18.59 3.08 14.59
C LYS A 233 19.00 2.00 13.58
N LEU A 234 19.51 2.39 12.42
CA LEU A 234 20.05 1.51 11.37
C LEU A 234 21.51 1.09 11.62
N ASN A 235 22.05 1.34 12.82
CA ASN A 235 23.42 1.00 13.23
C ASN A 235 24.54 1.65 12.41
N TYR A 236 24.28 2.78 11.75
CA TYR A 236 25.34 3.59 11.15
C TYR A 236 26.01 4.47 12.21
N ARG A 237 27.33 4.61 12.11
CA ARG A 237 28.13 5.41 13.05
C ARG A 237 28.03 6.90 12.69
N ALA A 238 27.21 7.64 13.43
CA ALA A 238 27.20 9.10 13.35
C ALA A 238 28.56 9.68 13.78
N LEU A 239 29.01 10.70 13.05
CA LEU A 239 30.19 11.47 13.41
C LEU A 239 29.76 12.80 14.03
N GLU A 240 30.32 13.10 15.19
CA GLU A 240 30.16 14.41 15.80
C GLU A 240 31.38 15.27 15.48
N PHE A 241 31.12 16.41 14.84
CA PHE A 241 32.12 17.45 14.64
C PHE A 241 31.93 18.52 15.70
N HIS A 242 33.00 18.82 16.43
CA HIS A 242 33.08 19.97 17.32
C HIS A 242 33.84 21.06 16.57
N SER A 243 33.31 22.28 16.54
CA SER A 243 34.02 23.42 15.96
C SER A 243 35.07 23.88 16.97
N SER A 244 36.21 23.21 16.99
CA SER A 244 37.36 23.59 17.84
C SER A 244 38.12 24.77 17.25
N CYS A 245 38.10 24.93 15.93
CA CYS A 245 38.85 25.95 15.21
C CYS A 245 38.02 26.67 14.14
N THR A 246 38.45 27.90 13.82
CA THR A 246 37.91 28.67 12.68
C THR A 246 38.21 27.93 11.36
N GLY A 247 37.18 27.77 10.52
CA GLY A 247 37.32 27.13 9.19
C GLY A 247 37.06 25.62 9.14
N GLU A 248 36.81 24.95 10.27
CA GLU A 248 36.48 23.51 10.29
C GLU A 248 35.10 23.22 9.69
N GLY A 249 34.11 24.07 10.00
CA GLY A 249 32.71 23.89 9.59
C GLY A 249 32.07 22.67 10.27
N LYS A 250 30.75 22.73 10.53
CA LYS A 250 30.02 21.60 11.12
C LYS A 250 28.98 21.11 10.13
N PRO A 251 29.22 19.97 9.44
CA PRO A 251 28.20 19.33 8.61
C PRO A 251 26.90 19.13 9.38
N ASP A 252 25.78 19.41 8.74
CA ASP A 252 24.45 19.15 9.31
C ASP A 252 24.28 17.68 9.67
N CYS A 253 24.79 16.79 8.82
CA CYS A 253 24.78 15.35 9.01
C CYS A 253 26.13 14.77 8.60
N ALA A 254 26.64 13.84 9.41
CA ALA A 254 27.83 13.09 9.05
C ALA A 254 27.81 11.68 9.59
N VAL A 255 28.23 10.74 8.74
CA VAL A 255 28.23 9.31 9.04
C VAL A 255 29.55 8.72 8.57
N GLN A 256 30.13 7.86 9.39
CA GLN A 256 31.24 7.00 9.01
C GLN A 256 30.72 5.58 8.76
N ILE A 257 31.04 5.04 7.58
CA ILE A 257 30.73 3.66 7.23
C ILE A 257 32.04 3.03 6.79
N GLU A 258 32.49 2.06 7.58
CA GLU A 258 33.84 1.50 7.48
C GLU A 258 34.92 2.61 7.54
N LYS A 259 35.63 2.84 6.43
CA LYS A 259 36.68 3.84 6.29
C LYS A 259 36.22 5.08 5.49
N GLU A 260 34.98 5.11 5.03
CA GLU A 260 34.44 6.20 4.23
C GLU A 260 33.60 7.15 5.05
N THR A 261 33.76 8.45 4.78
CA THR A 261 33.03 9.52 5.44
C THR A 261 32.01 10.12 4.47
N PHE A 262 30.76 10.16 4.92
CA PHE A 262 29.65 10.81 4.24
C PHE A 262 29.29 12.08 5.00
N VAL A 263 29.29 13.22 4.32
CA VAL A 263 28.83 14.50 4.86
C VAL A 263 27.68 15.02 4.03
N LEU A 264 26.61 15.41 4.73
CA LEU A 264 25.47 16.07 4.12
C LEU A 264 25.20 17.42 4.75
N GLU A 265 24.72 18.32 3.91
CA GLU A 265 24.20 19.63 4.28
C GLU A 265 22.74 19.74 3.84
N GLY A 266 21.90 20.34 4.68
CA GLY A 266 20.49 20.57 4.42
C GLY A 266 20.20 22.05 4.14
N VAL A 267 19.35 22.32 3.16
CA VAL A 267 18.86 23.69 2.91
C VAL A 267 17.42 23.68 2.42
N MET A 268 16.60 24.59 2.94
CA MET A 268 15.24 24.77 2.41
C MET A 268 15.29 25.46 1.03
N HIS A 269 14.64 24.87 0.02
CA HIS A 269 14.50 25.42 -1.35
C HIS A 269 14.01 26.87 -1.35
N VAL A 270 13.08 27.17 -0.45
CA VAL A 270 12.42 28.46 -0.27
C VAL A 270 13.35 29.59 0.18
N ARG A 271 14.60 29.29 0.56
CA ARG A 271 15.66 30.27 0.85
C ARG A 271 16.34 30.80 -0.41
N GLY A 272 16.06 30.20 -1.57
CA GLY A 272 16.50 30.67 -2.87
C GLY A 272 17.94 30.29 -3.23
N GLN A 273 18.29 30.52 -4.49
CA GLN A 273 19.56 30.08 -5.10
C GLN A 273 20.80 30.64 -4.38
N GLY A 274 20.74 31.87 -3.88
CA GLY A 274 21.86 32.48 -3.16
C GLY A 274 22.26 31.69 -1.91
N GLN A 275 21.28 31.26 -1.12
CA GLN A 275 21.51 30.45 0.08
C GLN A 275 21.98 29.03 -0.28
N ILE A 276 21.38 28.42 -1.31
CA ILE A 276 21.83 27.11 -1.83
C ILE A 276 23.31 27.17 -2.24
N ASN A 277 23.73 28.22 -2.94
CA ASN A 277 25.12 28.41 -3.35
C ASN A 277 26.05 28.65 -2.14
N GLN A 278 25.61 29.37 -1.11
CA GLN A 278 26.37 29.55 0.13
C GLN A 278 26.62 28.23 0.86
N HIS A 279 25.62 27.34 0.92
CA HIS A 279 25.78 26.00 1.48
C HIS A 279 26.74 25.15 0.62
N LEU A 280 26.65 25.22 -0.71
CA LEU A 280 27.62 24.55 -1.61
C LEU A 280 29.06 24.99 -1.39
N GLN A 281 29.30 26.27 -1.14
CA GLN A 281 30.64 26.79 -0.90
C GLN A 281 31.30 26.19 0.37
N ARG A 282 30.51 25.72 1.35
CA ARG A 282 31.04 25.04 2.55
C ARG A 282 31.85 23.81 2.18
N PHE A 283 31.43 23.04 1.17
CA PHE A 283 32.12 21.82 0.72
C PHE A 283 33.53 22.05 0.15
N ASN A 284 33.77 23.27 -0.33
CA ASN A 284 35.08 23.66 -0.88
C ASN A 284 35.94 24.38 0.16
N ASN A 285 35.31 25.13 1.07
CA ASN A 285 36.00 26.07 1.95
C ASN A 285 36.24 25.52 3.37
N MET A 286 35.48 24.52 3.81
CA MET A 286 35.53 24.01 5.19
C MET A 286 36.18 22.63 5.26
N VAL A 287 37.11 22.46 6.21
CA VAL A 287 37.99 21.27 6.30
C VAL A 287 37.19 19.97 6.46
N ASN A 288 36.20 19.96 7.36
CA ASN A 288 35.41 18.76 7.66
C ASN A 288 34.59 18.28 6.46
N TYR A 289 34.20 19.20 5.59
CA TYR A 289 33.49 18.85 4.37
C TYR A 289 34.45 18.40 3.27
N LYS A 290 35.54 19.15 3.07
CA LYS A 290 36.49 18.93 1.96
C LYS A 290 37.13 17.54 2.01
N ASN A 291 37.41 17.05 3.22
CA ASN A 291 38.09 15.77 3.45
C ASN A 291 37.16 14.56 3.42
N ALA A 292 35.84 14.77 3.39
CA ALA A 292 34.89 13.68 3.30
C ALA A 292 34.96 13.01 1.92
N LYS A 293 34.83 11.68 1.91
CA LYS A 293 34.82 10.89 0.67
C LYS A 293 33.58 11.20 -0.17
N HIS A 294 32.42 11.30 0.49
CA HIS A 294 31.13 11.54 -0.13
C HIS A 294 30.53 12.84 0.39
N GLN A 295 30.11 13.69 -0.53
CA GLN A 295 29.60 15.04 -0.24
C GLN A 295 28.21 15.20 -0.87
N GLY A 296 27.21 15.58 -0.08
CA GLY A 296 25.84 15.75 -0.56
C GLY A 296 25.16 17.01 -0.02
N LEU A 297 24.48 17.75 -0.88
CA LEU A 297 23.58 18.83 -0.47
C LEU A 297 22.14 18.37 -0.74
N TYR A 298 21.34 18.18 0.31
CA TYR A 298 19.91 17.95 0.14
C TYR A 298 19.11 19.25 0.26
N ILE A 299 18.21 19.45 -0.69
CA ILE A 299 17.39 20.65 -0.83
C ILE A 299 15.94 20.23 -0.61
N ILE A 300 15.27 20.83 0.39
CA ILE A 300 13.90 20.46 0.76
C ILE A 300 12.91 21.46 0.16
N GLY A 301 11.96 21.00 -0.64
CA GLY A 301 10.93 21.82 -1.27
C GLY A 301 9.57 21.12 -1.31
N ASN A 302 8.55 21.78 -1.86
CA ASN A 302 7.19 21.27 -1.98
C ASN A 302 6.69 21.24 -3.43
N ASP A 303 7.57 21.48 -4.40
CA ASP A 303 7.23 21.66 -5.81
C ASP A 303 8.30 20.99 -6.67
N SER A 304 7.92 19.91 -7.35
CA SER A 304 8.81 19.07 -8.16
C SER A 304 9.42 19.85 -9.33
N ASP A 305 8.63 20.67 -10.02
CA ASP A 305 9.10 21.41 -11.20
C ASP A 305 10.09 22.51 -10.81
N LYS A 306 9.80 23.23 -9.73
CA LYS A 306 10.73 24.22 -9.16
C LYS A 306 12.00 23.54 -8.66
N MET A 307 11.89 22.37 -8.03
CA MET A 307 13.06 21.60 -7.60
C MET A 307 13.94 21.20 -8.78
N LEU A 308 13.36 20.61 -9.83
CA LEU A 308 14.07 20.27 -11.06
C LEU A 308 14.76 21.47 -11.69
N LYS A 309 14.08 22.62 -11.77
CA LYS A 309 14.66 23.87 -12.29
C LYS A 309 15.87 24.32 -11.45
N THR A 310 15.76 24.26 -10.13
CA THR A 310 16.86 24.59 -9.22
C THR A 310 18.04 23.64 -9.41
N LEU A 311 17.82 22.33 -9.47
CA LEU A 311 18.89 21.35 -9.67
C LEU A 311 19.57 21.51 -11.03
N LYS A 312 18.81 21.77 -12.10
CA LYS A 312 19.37 22.05 -13.44
C LYS A 312 20.32 23.24 -13.41
N ASN A 313 19.89 24.34 -12.78
CA ASN A 313 20.64 25.60 -12.75
C ASN A 313 21.81 25.60 -11.76
N THR A 314 21.85 24.65 -10.83
CA THR A 314 22.90 24.59 -9.80
C THR A 314 24.11 23.79 -10.30
N LYS A 315 25.30 24.40 -10.26
CA LYS A 315 26.58 23.75 -10.54
C LYS A 315 27.22 23.32 -9.23
N ALA A 316 27.45 22.01 -9.06
CA ALA A 316 27.87 21.44 -7.78
C ALA A 316 29.22 20.69 -7.82
N GLY A 317 29.84 20.53 -9.00
CA GLY A 317 31.06 19.74 -9.17
C GLY A 317 30.89 18.35 -8.57
N LYS A 318 31.82 17.96 -7.68
CA LYS A 318 31.80 16.67 -6.96
C LYS A 318 30.69 16.51 -5.91
N VAL A 319 29.97 17.58 -5.54
CA VAL A 319 28.90 17.51 -4.55
C VAL A 319 27.62 16.99 -5.21
N GLN A 320 27.06 15.91 -4.66
CA GLN A 320 25.78 15.37 -5.13
C GLN A 320 24.63 16.28 -4.66
N LEU A 321 23.76 16.70 -5.59
CA LEU A 321 22.56 17.46 -5.24
C LEU A 321 21.36 16.53 -5.12
N ILE A 322 20.62 16.66 -4.03
CA ILE A 322 19.51 15.76 -3.68
C ILE A 322 18.25 16.61 -3.39
N GLY A 323 17.37 16.76 -4.36
CA GLY A 323 16.09 17.42 -4.17
C GLY A 323 15.09 16.49 -3.48
N LEU A 324 14.54 16.93 -2.34
CA LEU A 324 13.51 16.22 -1.59
C LEU A 324 12.20 16.99 -1.68
N VAL A 325 11.15 16.33 -2.16
CA VAL A 325 9.80 16.89 -2.28
C VAL A 325 8.82 15.95 -1.59
N PRO A 326 8.60 16.06 -0.26
CA PRO A 326 7.54 15.33 0.43
C PRO A 326 6.17 15.75 -0.08
N ASN A 327 5.21 14.82 -0.04
CA ASN A 327 3.80 15.21 -0.05
C ASN A 327 3.41 15.90 1.27
N ILE A 328 2.25 16.56 1.32
CA ILE A 328 1.81 17.35 2.47
C ILE A 328 1.67 16.54 3.78
N ALA A 329 1.53 15.22 3.66
CA ALA A 329 1.37 14.30 4.79
C ALA A 329 2.66 13.54 5.14
N HIS A 330 3.78 13.80 4.47
CA HIS A 330 5.05 13.09 4.65
C HIS A 330 4.89 11.56 4.62
N THR A 331 4.02 11.05 3.74
CA THR A 331 3.85 9.61 3.52
C THR A 331 4.64 9.10 2.31
N ALA A 332 5.10 10.00 1.46
CA ALA A 332 5.98 9.71 0.33
C ALA A 332 6.79 10.96 -0.06
N TYR A 333 7.91 10.72 -0.73
CA TYR A 333 8.81 11.73 -1.25
C TYR A 333 9.07 11.52 -2.73
N THR A 334 9.01 12.59 -3.51
CA THR A 334 9.69 12.63 -4.81
C THR A 334 11.14 13.06 -4.58
N VAL A 335 12.08 12.28 -5.09
CA VAL A 335 13.51 12.48 -4.94
C VAL A 335 14.14 12.72 -6.29
N HIS A 336 14.88 13.81 -6.41
CA HIS A 336 15.63 14.17 -7.60
C HIS A 336 17.13 14.18 -7.27
N VAL A 337 17.93 13.45 -8.03
CA VAL A 337 19.38 13.33 -7.78
C VAL A 337 20.15 13.79 -9.01
N LYS A 338 21.04 14.75 -8.80
CA LYS A 338 22.03 15.20 -9.79
C LYS A 338 23.42 14.87 -9.26
N SER A 339 24.17 14.11 -10.04
CA SER A 339 25.52 13.66 -9.69
C SER A 339 26.48 14.02 -10.82
N GLU A 340 27.75 14.19 -10.48
CA GLU A 340 28.81 14.33 -11.47
C GLU A 340 28.93 13.04 -12.31
N GLY A 341 29.17 13.18 -13.62
CA GLY A 341 29.38 12.06 -14.52
C GLY A 341 28.12 11.30 -14.95
N ILE A 342 26.93 11.66 -14.46
CA ILE A 342 25.66 11.06 -14.87
C ILE A 342 24.87 12.09 -15.69
N GLU A 343 24.45 11.70 -16.87
CA GLU A 343 23.64 12.57 -17.73
C GLU A 343 22.23 12.74 -17.15
N GLY A 344 21.78 14.00 -17.01
CA GLY A 344 20.43 14.31 -16.54
C GLY A 344 20.23 14.31 -15.02
N ILE A 345 18.97 14.22 -14.60
CA ILE A 345 18.54 14.22 -13.19
C ILE A 345 17.72 12.95 -12.96
N ASN A 346 18.23 12.07 -12.10
CA ASN A 346 17.56 10.83 -11.74
C ASN A 346 16.37 11.15 -10.83
N THR A 347 15.17 10.69 -11.19
CA THR A 347 13.95 10.98 -10.42
C THR A 347 13.25 9.68 -10.01
N CYS A 348 12.91 9.55 -8.73
CA CYS A 348 12.10 8.44 -8.22
C CYS A 348 11.14 8.93 -7.14
N ASN A 349 10.10 8.14 -6.82
CA ASN A 349 9.36 8.38 -5.58
C ASN A 349 9.64 7.24 -4.60
N VAL A 350 9.67 7.60 -3.34
CA VAL A 350 9.97 6.74 -2.21
C VAL A 350 8.83 6.86 -1.21
N ASP A 351 8.14 5.75 -0.96
CA ASP A 351 7.09 5.66 0.04
C ASP A 351 7.72 5.52 1.44
N CYS A 352 7.07 6.09 2.45
CA CYS A 352 7.44 5.94 3.85
C CYS A 352 6.89 4.64 4.43
N ASP A 353 7.33 3.52 3.89
CA ASP A 353 6.88 2.16 4.22
C ASP A 353 7.81 1.43 5.21
N LEU A 354 8.78 2.14 5.78
CA LEU A 354 9.78 1.60 6.71
C LEU A 354 10.71 0.57 6.05
N VAL A 355 10.88 0.64 4.71
CA VAL A 355 11.80 -0.22 3.97
C VAL A 355 13.03 0.53 3.47
N ALA A 356 14.18 0.35 4.13
CA ALA A 356 15.46 0.92 3.67
C ALA A 356 15.79 0.46 2.24
N ARG A 357 16.21 1.40 1.40
CA ARG A 357 16.49 1.15 -0.02
C ARG A 357 17.91 1.59 -0.40
N ARG A 358 18.55 0.78 -1.24
CA ARG A 358 19.71 1.16 -2.04
C ARG A 358 19.26 1.87 -3.31
N LEU A 359 19.95 2.96 -3.63
CA LEU A 359 19.78 3.69 -4.87
C LEU A 359 20.86 3.30 -5.89
N VAL A 360 20.46 2.92 -7.09
CA VAL A 360 21.36 2.75 -8.23
C VAL A 360 20.98 3.78 -9.29
N LEU A 361 21.86 4.75 -9.49
CA LEU A 361 21.66 5.81 -10.48
C LEU A 361 21.94 5.28 -11.88
N LYS A 362 21.21 5.82 -12.87
CA LYS A 362 21.35 5.47 -14.28
C LYS A 362 21.43 6.71 -15.17
N ASP A 363 22.06 6.57 -16.32
CA ASP A 363 22.21 7.65 -17.31
C ASP A 363 20.89 7.99 -18.03
N ASP A 364 19.91 7.09 -18.00
CA ASP A 364 18.57 7.33 -18.56
C ASP A 364 17.67 8.19 -17.65
N GLY A 365 18.19 8.63 -16.49
CA GLY A 365 17.45 9.39 -15.48
C GLY A 365 16.40 8.58 -14.71
N LYS A 366 16.35 7.26 -14.89
CA LYS A 366 15.41 6.34 -14.22
C LYS A 366 16.17 5.44 -13.25
N PRO A 367 16.42 5.90 -12.02
CA PRO A 367 17.18 5.12 -11.07
C PRO A 367 16.42 3.87 -10.64
N GLU A 368 17.17 2.86 -10.18
CA GLU A 368 16.61 1.67 -9.55
C GLU A 368 16.69 1.76 -8.03
N LEU A 369 15.64 1.23 -7.39
CA LEU A 369 15.54 1.09 -5.94
C LEU A 369 15.51 -0.37 -5.56
N HIS A 370 16.47 -0.78 -4.74
CA HIS A 370 16.59 -2.16 -4.26
C HIS A 370 16.44 -2.18 -2.75
N SER A 371 15.69 -3.13 -2.20
CA SER A 371 15.63 -3.27 -0.74
C SER A 371 16.99 -3.68 -0.18
N VAL A 372 17.35 -3.11 0.97
CA VAL A 372 18.57 -3.48 1.72
C VAL A 372 18.25 -4.03 3.10
N GLN A 373 17.07 -4.61 3.24
CA GLN A 373 16.66 -5.25 4.48
C GLN A 373 15.78 -6.46 4.23
N SER A 374 15.82 -7.37 5.19
CA SER A 374 15.04 -8.60 5.16
C SER A 374 14.58 -8.97 6.56
N LEU A 375 13.65 -9.92 6.62
CA LEU A 375 13.20 -10.52 7.86
C LEU A 375 14.37 -11.34 8.45
N LYS A 376 14.81 -11.00 9.67
CA LYS A 376 15.80 -11.78 10.41
C LYS A 376 15.13 -12.91 11.18
N SER A 377 14.15 -12.55 12.01
CA SER A 377 13.39 -13.50 12.82
C SER A 377 12.03 -12.93 13.20
N ILE A 378 11.09 -13.82 13.49
CA ILE A 378 9.80 -13.51 14.09
C ILE A 378 9.27 -14.79 14.74
N ASN A 379 8.68 -14.64 15.93
CA ASN A 379 8.03 -15.73 16.66
C ASN A 379 6.57 -15.79 16.27
N LEU A 380 6.31 -16.31 15.08
CA LEU A 380 4.96 -16.74 14.69
C LEU A 380 4.79 -18.19 15.12
N SER A 381 3.67 -18.54 15.77
CA SER A 381 3.44 -19.90 16.22
C SER A 381 3.47 -20.87 15.02
N PRO A 382 4.29 -21.93 15.05
CA PRO A 382 4.23 -22.94 14.02
C PRO A 382 2.97 -23.80 14.23
N LYS A 383 1.85 -23.46 13.58
CA LYS A 383 0.89 -24.38 12.94
C LYS A 383 -0.48 -23.74 12.65
N ALA A 384 -0.84 -23.75 11.37
CA ALA A 384 -2.16 -24.17 10.91
C ALA A 384 -2.07 -24.88 9.55
N GLU A 385 -1.05 -25.72 9.33
CA GLU A 385 -1.31 -26.93 8.54
C GLU A 385 -2.15 -27.83 9.45
N THR A 386 -3.42 -28.03 9.08
CA THR A 386 -4.46 -28.78 9.80
C THR A 386 -5.11 -28.08 11.01
N SER A 387 -5.80 -26.96 10.75
CA SER A 387 -7.02 -26.70 11.53
C SER A 387 -8.14 -27.61 10.99
N PRO A 388 -8.99 -28.24 11.84
CA PRO A 388 -10.21 -28.92 11.38
C PRO A 388 -11.16 -27.96 10.63
N LEU A 389 -11.04 -26.66 10.87
CA LEU A 389 -11.72 -25.61 10.09
C LEU A 389 -11.07 -25.35 8.72
N HIS A 390 -9.82 -25.76 8.49
CA HIS A 390 -9.26 -25.81 7.14
C HIS A 390 -9.84 -27.00 6.38
N LEU A 391 -10.03 -28.16 7.02
CA LEU A 391 -10.82 -29.23 6.39
C LEU A 391 -12.27 -28.83 6.14
N LEU A 392 -12.89 -28.01 7.00
CA LEU A 392 -14.23 -27.47 6.73
C LEU A 392 -14.25 -26.34 5.69
N CYS A 393 -13.28 -25.42 5.66
CA CYS A 393 -13.25 -24.30 4.72
C CYS A 393 -12.72 -24.70 3.33
N THR A 394 -11.77 -25.64 3.24
CA THR A 394 -11.40 -26.24 1.96
C THR A 394 -12.53 -27.15 1.47
N ALA A 395 -13.31 -27.80 2.35
CA ALA A 395 -14.54 -28.50 1.94
C ALA A 395 -15.72 -27.57 1.59
N LEU A 396 -15.73 -26.32 2.07
CA LEU A 396 -16.80 -25.33 1.79
C LEU A 396 -16.47 -24.38 0.63
N PHE A 397 -15.19 -24.21 0.25
CA PHE A 397 -14.76 -23.30 -0.83
C PHE A 397 -13.94 -23.97 -1.94
N CYS A 398 -13.63 -25.27 -1.85
CA CYS A 398 -13.34 -26.13 -3.00
C CYS A 398 -14.54 -27.05 -3.28
N GLN A 399 -15.76 -26.50 -3.28
CA GLN A 399 -16.79 -27.15 -4.08
C GLN A 399 -16.41 -26.94 -5.55
N PRO A 400 -16.38 -28.01 -6.38
CA PRO A 400 -16.50 -27.79 -7.83
C PRO A 400 -17.70 -26.87 -8.06
N ALA A 401 -17.61 -25.98 -9.06
CA ALA A 401 -18.64 -25.00 -9.38
C ALA A 401 -20.02 -25.61 -9.11
N LYS A 402 -20.74 -25.08 -8.11
CA LYS A 402 -22.07 -25.56 -7.77
C LYS A 402 -22.88 -25.44 -9.06
N THR A 403 -23.32 -26.57 -9.60
CA THR A 403 -24.11 -26.59 -10.83
C THR A 403 -25.40 -25.83 -10.55
N GLU A 404 -25.45 -24.57 -10.97
CA GLU A 404 -26.67 -23.79 -10.94
C GLU A 404 -27.53 -24.26 -12.11
N MET A 405 -28.53 -25.08 -11.82
CA MET A 405 -29.55 -25.44 -12.81
C MET A 405 -30.54 -24.29 -12.90
N VAL A 406 -30.64 -23.70 -14.10
CA VAL A 406 -31.66 -22.70 -14.42
C VAL A 406 -32.62 -23.35 -15.40
N TRP A 407 -33.90 -23.41 -15.01
CA TRP A 407 -34.97 -23.90 -15.88
C TRP A 407 -35.50 -22.74 -16.68
N VAL A 408 -35.46 -22.87 -18.00
CA VAL A 408 -35.95 -21.82 -18.89
C VAL A 408 -37.01 -22.39 -19.82
N ARG A 409 -38.18 -21.74 -19.84
CA ARG A 409 -39.29 -22.17 -20.68
C ARG A 409 -39.04 -21.96 -22.17
N GLU A 410 -38.26 -20.93 -22.53
CA GLU A 410 -37.91 -20.64 -23.93
C GLU A 410 -36.65 -19.77 -24.00
N LEU A 411 -35.59 -20.29 -24.63
CA LEU A 411 -34.39 -19.54 -25.04
C LEU A 411 -34.39 -19.47 -26.57
N LYS A 412 -34.07 -18.29 -27.11
CA LYS A 412 -33.88 -18.09 -28.56
C LYS A 412 -32.42 -17.76 -28.81
N GLU A 413 -31.78 -18.50 -29.69
CA GLU A 413 -30.44 -18.19 -30.15
C GLU A 413 -30.49 -17.04 -31.17
N GLU A 414 -29.76 -15.96 -30.90
CA GLU A 414 -29.54 -14.86 -31.83
C GLU A 414 -28.06 -14.51 -31.84
N ASN A 415 -27.42 -14.65 -33.01
CA ASN A 415 -26.00 -14.33 -33.21
C ASN A 415 -25.00 -15.08 -32.30
N GLY A 416 -25.29 -16.35 -31.99
CA GLY A 416 -24.44 -17.17 -31.11
C GLY A 416 -24.60 -16.86 -29.61
N GLU A 417 -25.56 -16.02 -29.24
CA GLU A 417 -25.95 -15.75 -27.86
C GLU A 417 -27.40 -16.24 -27.62
N TYR A 418 -27.62 -16.97 -26.54
CA TYR A 418 -28.96 -17.42 -26.14
C TYR A 418 -29.65 -16.33 -25.31
N LYS A 419 -30.80 -15.84 -25.78
CA LYS A 419 -31.63 -14.85 -25.07
C LYS A 419 -32.86 -15.49 -24.45
N LEU A 420 -33.15 -15.11 -23.21
CA LEU A 420 -34.33 -15.51 -22.45
C LEU A 420 -35.59 -14.89 -23.07
N VAL A 421 -36.52 -15.72 -23.55
CA VAL A 421 -37.80 -15.25 -24.12
C VAL A 421 -39.00 -15.70 -23.27
N GLY A 422 -38.83 -16.74 -22.44
CA GLY A 422 -39.85 -17.24 -21.51
C GLY A 422 -39.54 -17.04 -20.02
N ASN A 423 -40.42 -17.52 -19.15
CA ASN A 423 -40.22 -17.47 -17.69
C ASN A 423 -39.06 -18.39 -17.28
N ALA A 424 -38.11 -17.85 -16.50
CA ALA A 424 -37.07 -18.62 -15.83
C ALA A 424 -37.49 -18.91 -14.39
N LEU A 425 -37.28 -20.15 -13.92
CA LEU A 425 -37.50 -20.52 -12.53
C LEU A 425 -36.16 -20.88 -11.87
N PRO A 426 -35.68 -20.09 -10.89
CA PRO A 426 -34.52 -20.48 -10.11
C PRO A 426 -34.89 -21.63 -9.17
N THR A 427 -34.04 -22.65 -9.08
CA THR A 427 -34.16 -23.69 -8.07
C THR A 427 -33.06 -23.56 -7.03
N GLU A 428 -33.41 -23.05 -5.86
CA GLU A 428 -32.70 -23.37 -4.61
C GLU A 428 -33.63 -24.21 -3.73
N PRO A 429 -33.17 -25.35 -3.14
CA PRO A 429 -31.88 -26.03 -3.27
C PRO A 429 -31.92 -27.22 -4.27
N VAL A 430 -30.75 -27.81 -4.54
CA VAL A 430 -30.55 -29.00 -5.40
C VAL A 430 -31.66 -30.04 -5.18
N PRO A 431 -32.41 -30.44 -6.23
CA PRO A 431 -33.53 -31.35 -6.09
C PRO A 431 -33.08 -32.70 -5.53
N LYS A 432 -33.73 -33.17 -4.45
CA LYS A 432 -33.38 -34.45 -3.82
C LYS A 432 -33.54 -35.65 -4.74
N ASN A 433 -34.47 -35.57 -5.71
CA ASN A 433 -34.67 -36.53 -6.80
C ASN A 433 -35.62 -35.94 -7.86
N ILE A 434 -35.80 -36.66 -8.97
CA ILE A 434 -36.67 -36.28 -10.10
C ILE A 434 -38.14 -36.14 -9.68
N GLY A 435 -38.61 -36.90 -8.70
CA GLY A 435 -39.98 -36.79 -8.18
C GLY A 435 -40.24 -35.45 -7.50
N PHE A 436 -39.32 -35.04 -6.62
CA PHE A 436 -39.34 -33.72 -5.96
C PHE A 436 -39.28 -32.58 -6.97
N LEU A 437 -38.45 -32.71 -8.01
CA LEU A 437 -38.35 -31.72 -9.08
C LEU A 437 -39.67 -31.56 -9.86
N LYS A 438 -40.35 -32.66 -10.20
CA LYS A 438 -41.64 -32.62 -10.92
C LYS A 438 -42.76 -31.98 -10.08
N GLU A 439 -42.77 -32.22 -8.78
CA GLU A 439 -43.73 -31.59 -7.86
C GLU A 439 -43.48 -30.08 -7.74
N VAL A 440 -42.23 -29.63 -7.59
CA VAL A 440 -41.90 -28.19 -7.57
C VAL A 440 -42.30 -27.49 -8.88
N ILE A 441 -42.11 -28.14 -10.02
CA ILE A 441 -42.53 -27.61 -11.33
C ILE A 441 -44.07 -27.53 -11.40
N LYS A 442 -44.81 -28.56 -10.98
CA LYS A 442 -46.28 -28.52 -10.95
C LYS A 442 -46.83 -27.49 -9.97
N GLU A 443 -46.18 -27.33 -8.82
CA GLU A 443 -46.62 -26.45 -7.74
C GLU A 443 -46.37 -24.97 -8.06
N LYS A 444 -45.21 -24.65 -8.66
CA LYS A 444 -44.85 -23.27 -9.06
C LYS A 444 -45.40 -22.86 -10.41
N ALA A 445 -45.66 -23.82 -11.29
CA ALA A 445 -46.15 -23.56 -12.61
C ALA A 445 -47.64 -23.94 -12.67
N GLN A 446 -48.52 -23.01 -12.29
CA GLN A 446 -49.91 -23.01 -12.76
C GLN A 446 -49.91 -22.82 -14.29
N LEU A 447 -49.51 -23.87 -15.02
CA LEU A 447 -49.32 -23.85 -16.47
C LEU A 447 -50.66 -24.07 -17.17
N GLN A 448 -51.26 -22.98 -17.61
CA GLN A 448 -52.15 -22.96 -18.77
C GLN A 448 -51.33 -22.38 -19.94
N PRO A 449 -51.24 -22.98 -21.15
CA PRO A 449 -51.51 -24.35 -21.60
C PRO A 449 -50.17 -25.14 -21.82
N PRO A 450 -50.12 -26.37 -22.38
CA PRO A 450 -48.99 -27.28 -22.23
C PRO A 450 -47.74 -26.77 -22.97
N ALA A 451 -46.65 -26.58 -22.23
CA ALA A 451 -45.33 -26.44 -22.82
C ALA A 451 -44.93 -27.79 -23.44
N HIS A 452 -44.75 -27.83 -24.76
CA HIS A 452 -44.42 -29.07 -25.47
C HIS A 452 -42.93 -29.42 -25.45
N THR A 453 -42.08 -28.52 -24.98
CA THR A 453 -40.63 -28.70 -24.90
C THR A 453 -40.10 -27.98 -23.68
N LEU A 454 -39.30 -28.68 -22.89
CA LEU A 454 -38.57 -28.14 -21.75
C LEU A 454 -37.09 -28.39 -22.07
N THR A 455 -36.29 -27.34 -22.16
CA THR A 455 -34.85 -27.46 -22.43
C THR A 455 -34.09 -27.13 -21.15
N VAL A 456 -33.18 -28.01 -20.76
CA VAL A 456 -32.44 -27.87 -19.49
C VAL A 456 -31.00 -27.51 -19.81
N TYR A 457 -30.49 -26.50 -19.12
CA TYR A 457 -29.10 -26.08 -19.24
C TYR A 457 -28.42 -26.17 -17.87
N HIS A 458 -27.15 -26.54 -17.88
CA HIS A 458 -26.27 -26.46 -16.73
C HIS A 458 -25.07 -25.58 -17.04
N LEU A 459 -24.59 -24.86 -16.03
CA LEU A 459 -23.38 -24.04 -16.12
C LEU A 459 -22.19 -24.85 -15.61
N THR A 460 -21.26 -25.19 -16.51
CA THR A 460 -20.01 -25.90 -16.19
C THR A 460 -18.83 -25.03 -16.58
N GLU A 461 -17.94 -24.71 -15.62
CA GLU A 461 -16.72 -23.93 -15.85
C GLU A 461 -16.94 -22.58 -16.58
N GLY A 462 -18.12 -21.96 -16.39
CA GLY A 462 -18.48 -20.68 -17.02
C GLY A 462 -19.10 -20.80 -18.42
N THR A 463 -19.34 -22.02 -18.91
CA THR A 463 -20.00 -22.31 -20.19
C THR A 463 -21.36 -22.96 -19.94
N TRP A 464 -22.42 -22.47 -20.59
CA TRP A 464 -23.74 -23.10 -20.55
C TRP A 464 -23.78 -24.26 -21.53
N GLU A 465 -24.13 -25.44 -21.06
CA GLU A 465 -24.31 -26.63 -21.87
C GLU A 465 -25.75 -27.12 -21.78
N GLU A 466 -26.31 -27.50 -22.93
CA GLU A 466 -27.65 -28.09 -22.98
C GLU A 466 -27.60 -29.56 -22.55
N GLU A 467 -28.40 -29.94 -21.56
CA GLU A 467 -28.54 -31.32 -21.13
C GLU A 467 -29.53 -32.07 -22.03
N LYS A 468 -29.02 -32.54 -23.17
CA LYS A 468 -29.80 -33.21 -24.24
C LYS A 468 -30.63 -34.39 -23.74
N LYS A 469 -30.26 -35.05 -22.64
CA LYS A 469 -31.05 -36.17 -22.07
C LYS A 469 -32.32 -35.69 -21.35
N MET A 470 -32.32 -34.47 -20.83
CA MET A 470 -33.45 -33.86 -20.13
C MET A 470 -34.26 -32.93 -21.04
N SER A 471 -33.69 -32.46 -22.16
CA SER A 471 -34.32 -31.56 -23.13
C SER A 471 -35.36 -32.20 -24.07
N ALA A 472 -35.86 -33.39 -23.76
CA ALA A 472 -36.85 -34.09 -24.59
C ALA A 472 -38.29 -33.88 -24.10
N ALA A 473 -39.26 -33.99 -25.01
CA ALA A 473 -40.68 -33.96 -24.69
C ALA A 473 -41.01 -34.89 -23.50
N LEU A 474 -41.74 -34.37 -22.51
CA LEU A 474 -42.19 -35.12 -21.33
C LEU A 474 -42.99 -36.35 -21.79
N ARG A 475 -42.35 -37.52 -21.85
CA ARG A 475 -43.04 -38.76 -22.23
C ARG A 475 -44.06 -39.15 -21.15
N PRO A 476 -45.20 -39.76 -21.54
CA PRO A 476 -46.11 -40.41 -20.60
C PRO A 476 -45.36 -41.56 -19.90
N SER A 477 -45.30 -41.50 -18.57
CA SER A 477 -44.57 -42.44 -17.73
C SER A 477 -45.22 -43.83 -17.71
N THR A 478 -44.56 -44.86 -18.26
CA THR A 478 -44.88 -46.27 -17.96
C THR A 478 -43.67 -47.24 -17.96
N GLU A 479 -42.42 -46.79 -18.08
CA GLU A 479 -41.26 -47.71 -18.04
C GLU A 479 -40.66 -47.83 -16.64
N GLU A 480 -40.38 -49.07 -16.22
CA GLU A 480 -40.05 -49.50 -14.85
C GLU A 480 -38.60 -49.24 -14.38
N THR A 481 -37.72 -48.67 -15.22
CA THR A 481 -36.32 -48.46 -14.83
C THR A 481 -36.01 -47.01 -14.42
N PRO A 482 -35.51 -46.76 -13.20
CA PRO A 482 -35.03 -45.44 -12.80
C PRO A 482 -33.72 -45.08 -13.50
N TYR A 483 -33.61 -43.82 -13.95
CA TYR A 483 -32.37 -43.26 -14.50
C TYR A 483 -31.28 -43.24 -13.41
N GLY A 484 -30.27 -44.11 -13.55
CA GLY A 484 -29.00 -44.02 -12.86
C GLY A 484 -27.90 -43.55 -13.82
N TYR A 485 -27.10 -42.55 -13.45
CA TYR A 485 -25.76 -42.77 -12.87
C TYR A 485 -24.86 -41.52 -12.88
N LEU A 486 -24.00 -41.53 -11.85
CA LEU A 486 -22.62 -41.04 -11.66
C LEU A 486 -22.31 -39.54 -11.74
N VAL A 487 -21.96 -39.05 -10.56
CA VAL A 487 -21.32 -37.79 -10.17
C VAL A 487 -19.86 -37.77 -10.61
N PRO A 488 -19.37 -36.66 -11.18
CA PRO A 488 -18.04 -36.09 -10.92
C PRO A 488 -18.07 -35.17 -9.70
#